data_AF-A0A538KCD5-F1
#
_entry.id   AF-A0A538KCD5-F1
#
_cell.length_a   1.000
_cell.length_b   1.000
_cell.length_c   1.000
_cell.angle_alpha   90.00
_cell.angle_beta   90.00
_cell.angle_gamma   90.00
#
_symmetry.space_group_name_H-M   'P 1'
#
loop_
_entity.id
_entity.type
_entity.pdbx_description
1 polymer ?
#
loop_
_entity_poly.entity_id
_entity_poly.type
_entity_poly.pdbx_seq_one_letter_code
_entity_poly.pdbx_strand_id
1 'polypeptide(L)' 'MELLRTKSVEQSIEDTDQPGRRLRRALGPVQLTTIGIGVIIGTGIFVLTGEAAGTLAGPAITISFGVAAVV' A
#
# COMPACT_ATOMS: atom_id res chain seq x y z
N MET A 1 20.24 -24.16 -1.36
CA MET A 1 20.34 -23.18 -0.26
C MET A 1 20.08 -21.74 -0.75
N GLU A 2 19.12 -21.52 -1.66
CA GLU A 2 18.79 -20.17 -2.17
C GLU A 2 17.36 -19.69 -1.83
N LEU A 3 16.49 -20.55 -1.27
CA LEU A 3 15.09 -20.18 -0.98
C LEU A 3 14.89 -19.29 0.25
N LEU A 4 15.84 -19.25 1.19
CA LEU A 4 15.70 -18.53 2.47
C LEU A 4 16.79 -17.48 2.69
N ARG A 5 17.46 -17.04 1.62
CA ARG A 5 18.45 -15.96 1.74
C ARG A 5 17.73 -14.62 1.90
N THR A 6 17.48 -14.23 3.16
CA THR A 6 16.92 -12.92 3.49
C THR A 6 18.02 -11.87 3.56
N LYS A 7 17.78 -10.70 2.99
CA LYS A 7 18.66 -9.54 3.16
C LYS A 7 18.66 -9.11 4.62
N SER A 8 19.84 -8.84 5.19
CA SER A 8 19.92 -8.30 6.55
C SER A 8 19.43 -6.85 6.60
N VAL A 9 18.98 -6.42 7.77
CA VAL A 9 18.52 -5.04 7.99
C VAL A 9 19.69 -4.06 7.76
N GLU A 10 20.88 -4.41 8.24
CA GLU A 10 22.11 -3.65 8.11
C GLU A 10 22.46 -3.41 6.64
N GLN A 11 22.43 -4.47 5.82
CA GLN A 11 22.68 -4.36 4.39
C GLN A 11 21.64 -3.47 3.69
N SER A 12 20.38 -3.46 4.15
CA SER A 12 19.36 -2.58 3.58
C SER A 12 19.55 -1.10 3.93
N ILE A 13 20.08 -0.82 5.12
CA ILE A 13 20.40 0.54 5.56
C ILE A 13 21.60 1.06 4.78
N GLU A 14 22.67 0.27 4.67
CA GLU A 14 23.89 0.61 3.92
C GLU A 14 23.60 0.94 2.45
N ASP A 15 22.74 0.15 1.79
CA ASP A 15 22.35 0.40 0.40
C ASP A 15 21.67 1.76 0.20
N THR A 16 21.01 2.28 1.24
CA THR A 16 20.30 3.56 1.19
C THR A 16 21.21 4.77 1.50
N ASP A 17 22.37 4.55 2.14
CA ASP A 17 23.27 5.62 2.60
C ASP A 17 24.50 5.83 1.69
N GLN A 18 24.47 5.28 0.48
CA GLN A 18 25.55 5.45 -0.52
C GLN A 18 25.86 6.94 -0.78
N PRO A 19 27.14 7.38 -0.65
CA PRO A 19 27.55 8.75 -0.94
C PRO A 19 27.16 9.16 -2.36
N GLY A 20 26.48 10.29 -2.50
CA GLY A 20 26.05 10.83 -3.80
C GLY A 20 24.72 10.29 -4.36
N ARG A 21 24.08 9.30 -3.72
CA ARG A 21 22.74 8.79 -4.11
C ARG A 21 21.63 9.07 -3.09
N ARG A 22 21.92 9.85 -2.05
CA ARG A 22 20.96 10.11 -0.97
C ARG A 22 19.90 11.14 -1.38
N LEU A 23 18.63 10.78 -1.19
CA LEU A 23 17.51 11.69 -1.39
C LEU A 23 17.38 12.69 -0.22
N ARG A 24 16.95 13.92 -0.53
CA ARG A 24 16.59 14.92 0.48
C ARG A 24 15.31 14.46 1.21
N ARG A 25 15.35 14.41 2.54
CA ARG A 25 14.17 14.16 3.38
C ARG A 25 13.26 15.39 3.35
N ALA A 26 12.33 15.41 2.40
CA ALA A 26 11.41 16.54 2.18
C ALA A 26 9.95 16.22 2.53
N LEU A 27 9.61 14.94 2.75
CA LEU A 27 8.24 14.50 2.99
C LEU A 27 7.94 14.40 4.49
N GLY A 28 6.96 15.18 4.94
CA GLY A 28 6.38 15.10 6.28
C GLY A 28 5.19 14.12 6.36
N PRO A 29 4.61 13.91 7.56
CA PRO A 29 3.54 12.93 7.77
C PRO A 29 2.34 13.12 6.84
N VAL A 30 1.88 14.36 6.67
CA VAL A 30 0.74 14.68 5.79
C VAL A 30 1.04 14.33 4.33
N GLN A 31 2.23 14.67 3.84
CA GLN A 31 2.61 14.40 2.45
C GLN A 31 2.73 12.89 2.20
N LEU A 32 3.27 12.14 3.17
CA LEU A 32 3.34 10.68 3.11
C LEU A 32 1.94 10.04 3.13
N THR A 33 1.03 10.52 3.98
CA THR A 33 -0.36 10.05 4.02
C THR A 33 -1.07 10.32 2.69
N THR A 34 -0.90 11.50 2.10
CA THR A 34 -1.50 11.84 0.80
C THR A 34 -0.97 10.95 -0.32
N ILE A 35 0.33 10.62 -0.32
CA ILE A 35 0.90 9.65 -1.26
C ILE A 35 0.24 8.28 -1.08
N GLY A 36 0.08 7.81 0.16
CA GLY A 36 -0.60 6.55 0.46
C GLY A 36 -2.04 6.53 -0.05
N ILE A 37 -2.80 7.59 0.19
CA ILE A 37 -4.18 7.73 -0.31
C ILE A 37 -4.20 7.66 -1.84
N GLY A 38 -3.32 8.40 -2.52
CA GLY A 38 -3.23 8.40 -3.97
C GLY A 38 -2.88 7.03 -4.57
N VAL A 39 -2.09 6.23 -3.86
CA VAL A 39 -1.75 4.85 -4.29
C VAL A 39 -2.91 3.88 -4.05
N ILE A 40 -3.68 4.03 -2.96
CA ILE A 40 -4.78 3.12 -2.60
C ILE A 40 -6.03 3.37 -3.46
N ILE A 41 -6.34 4.65 -3.74
CA ILE A 41 -7.54 5.02 -4.50
C ILE A 41 -7.27 4.80 -6.00
N GLY A 42 -7.74 3.66 -6.52
CA GLY A 42 -7.64 3.31 -7.94
C GLY A 42 -8.88 2.60 -8.47
N THR A 43 -8.68 1.70 -9.43
CA THR A 43 -9.75 0.94 -10.10
C THR A 43 -10.68 0.19 -9.14
N GLY A 44 -10.18 -0.22 -7.97
CA GLY A 44 -10.95 -0.97 -6.97
C GLY A 44 -12.23 -0.24 -6.49
N ILE A 45 -12.13 1.04 -6.13
CA ILE A 45 -13.29 1.78 -5.61
C ILE A 45 -14.22 2.27 -6.73
N PHE A 46 -13.69 2.56 -7.93
CA PHE A 46 -14.49 3.12 -9.02
C PHE A 46 -15.17 2.07 -9.90
N VAL A 47 -14.61 0.87 -10.04
CA VAL A 47 -15.14 -0.19 -10.92
C VAL A 47 -15.60 -1.39 -10.12
N LEU A 48 -14.69 -2.01 -9.36
CA LEU A 48 -14.98 -3.27 -8.65
C LEU A 48 -16.07 -3.11 -7.59
N THR A 49 -16.23 -1.93 -7.02
CA THR A 49 -17.30 -1.65 -6.05
C THR A 49 -18.68 -1.79 -6.66
N GLY A 50 -18.89 -1.25 -7.87
CA GLY A 50 -20.18 -1.38 -8.57
C GLY A 50 -20.46 -2.82 -8.98
N GLU A 51 -19.45 -3.52 -9.48
CA GLU A 51 -19.55 -4.94 -9.84
C GLU A 51 -19.88 -5.79 -8.62
N ALA A 52 -19.11 -5.66 -7.54
CA ALA A 52 -19.33 -6.41 -6.30
C ALA A 52 -20.70 -6.10 -5.67
N ALA A 53 -21.18 -4.85 -5.77
CA ALA A 53 -22.52 -4.52 -5.29
C ALA A 53 -23.60 -5.17 -6.15
N GLY A 54 -23.43 -5.19 -7.48
CA GLY A 54 -24.42 -5.72 -8.40
C GLY A 54 -24.48 -7.25 -8.45
N THR A 55 -23.35 -7.94 -8.28
CA THR A 55 -23.25 -9.38 -8.54
C THR A 55 -22.93 -10.23 -7.31
N LEU A 56 -22.38 -9.65 -6.23
CA LEU A 56 -21.91 -10.40 -5.07
C LEU A 56 -22.66 -10.02 -3.77
N ALA A 57 -22.49 -8.79 -3.30
CA ALA A 57 -22.85 -8.39 -1.94
C ALA A 57 -24.15 -7.56 -1.85
N GLY A 58 -24.63 -6.97 -2.94
CA GLY A 58 -25.84 -6.15 -2.89
C GLY A 58 -25.71 -4.96 -1.93
N PRO A 59 -26.80 -4.60 -1.22
CA PRO A 59 -26.76 -3.56 -0.19
C PRO A 59 -25.80 -3.84 0.97
N ALA A 60 -25.38 -5.09 1.17
CA ALA A 60 -24.46 -5.48 2.23
C ALA A 60 -22.97 -5.23 1.88
N ILE A 61 -22.67 -4.61 0.73
CA ILE A 61 -21.29 -4.31 0.32
C ILE A 61 -20.52 -3.49 1.36
N THR A 62 -21.17 -2.58 2.07
CA THR A 62 -20.54 -1.79 3.13
C THR A 62 -20.02 -2.66 4.27
N ILE A 63 -20.74 -3.72 4.64
CA ILE A 63 -20.29 -4.69 5.65
C ILE A 63 -19.08 -5.47 5.13
N SER A 64 -19.11 -5.88 3.85
CA SER A 64 -18.00 -6.60 3.21
C SER A 64 -16.71 -5.78 3.22
N PHE A 65 -16.77 -4.49 2.87
CA PHE A 65 -15.61 -3.60 2.96
C PHE A 65 -15.18 -3.33 4.40
N GLY A 66 -16.12 -3.25 5.35
CA GLY A 66 -15.79 -3.12 6.76
C GLY A 66 -14.95 -4.30 7.27
N VAL A 67 -15.31 -5.52 6.90
CA VAL A 67 -14.51 -6.72 7.24
C VAL A 67 -13.16 -6.69 6.53
N ALA A 68 -13.13 -6.40 5.22
CA ALA A 68 -11.90 -6.34 4.43
C ALA A 68 -10.90 -5.26 4.91
N ALA A 69 -11.37 -4.20 5.58
CA ALA A 69 -10.51 -3.18 6.16
C ALA A 69 -9.83 -3.62 7.47
N VAL A 70 -10.35 -4.65 8.13
CA VAL A 70 -9.84 -5.14 9.43
C VAL A 70 -8.87 -6.31 9.27
N VAL A 71 -9.04 -7.14 8.24
CA VAL A 71 -8.21 -8.33 7.95
C VAL A 71 -7.11 -8.02 6.94
#